data_AF-A0A132CDZ9-F1
#
_entry.id   AF-A0A132CDZ9-F1
#
_cell.length_a   1.000
_cell.length_b   1.000
_cell.length_c   1.000
_cell.angle_alpha   90.00
_cell.angle_beta   90.00
_cell.angle_gamma   90.00
#
_symmetry.space_group_name_H-M   'P 1'
#
loop_
_entity.id
_entity.type
_entity.pdbx_description
1 polymer ?
#
loop_
_entity_poly.entity_id
_entity_poly.type
_entity_poly.pdbx_seq_one_letter_code
_entity_poly.pdbx_strand_id
1 'polypeptide(L)'
;MTNNNETASADDKQMREILETLLANDEDITARAVARLHPSIKAASSITRSESRSRLLAENQQRQSEYRRWRGRVAKRSGADTAASLADKDIRIAELEATVQLLTASHLAMLRAVGELGGFSKWARFYEQYREARDKLIELGAVPSATVSPLEPQ
;
A
#
# COMPACT_ATOMS: atom_id res chain seq x y z
N MET A 1 28.55 -4.00 -34.60
CA MET A 1 27.22 -4.66 -34.66
C MET A 1 26.50 -4.48 -33.31
N THR A 2 26.12 -3.25 -32.93
CA THR A 2 25.57 -2.91 -31.59
C THR A 2 24.28 -2.09 -31.63
N ASN A 3 23.89 -1.53 -32.79
CA ASN A 3 22.85 -0.50 -32.86
C ASN A 3 21.39 -1.03 -32.73
N ASN A 4 21.14 -2.32 -32.95
CA ASN A 4 19.77 -2.85 -32.99
C ASN A 4 19.17 -3.14 -31.60
N ASN A 5 20.01 -3.36 -30.58
CA ASN A 5 19.51 -3.70 -29.24
C ASN A 5 19.22 -2.45 -28.40
N GLU A 6 20.02 -1.39 -28.57
CA GLU A 6 19.79 -0.10 -27.90
C GLU A 6 18.55 0.62 -28.42
N THR A 7 18.30 0.56 -29.75
CA THR A 7 17.10 1.12 -30.37
C THR A 7 15.83 0.42 -29.92
N ALA A 8 15.85 -0.92 -29.79
CA ALA A 8 14.72 -1.68 -29.26
C ALA A 8 14.39 -1.32 -27.80
N SER A 9 15.40 -1.07 -26.96
CA SER A 9 15.22 -0.64 -25.57
C SER A 9 14.63 0.78 -25.47
N ALA A 10 15.10 1.69 -26.33
CA ALA A 10 14.58 3.06 -26.39
C ALA A 10 13.11 3.10 -26.86
N ASP A 11 12.78 2.32 -27.89
CA ASP A 11 11.41 2.18 -28.39
C ASP A 11 10.48 1.58 -27.32
N ASP A 12 10.93 0.55 -26.60
CA ASP A 12 10.13 -0.06 -25.53
C ASP A 12 9.88 0.90 -24.36
N LYS A 13 10.85 1.79 -24.06
CA LYS A 13 10.66 2.87 -23.07
C LYS A 13 9.63 3.89 -23.53
N GLN A 14 9.71 4.34 -24.79
CA GLN A 14 8.73 5.27 -25.36
C GLN A 14 7.32 4.68 -25.40
N MET A 15 7.19 3.39 -25.72
CA MET A 15 5.92 2.69 -25.65
C MET A 15 5.32 2.73 -24.23
N ARG A 16 6.12 2.57 -23.17
CA ARG A 16 5.62 2.71 -21.79
C ARG A 16 5.09 4.10 -21.51
N GLU A 17 5.82 5.15 -21.90
CA GLU A 17 5.40 6.54 -21.70
C GLU A 17 4.07 6.86 -22.42
N ILE A 18 3.90 6.34 -23.63
CA ILE A 18 2.64 6.47 -24.40
C ILE A 18 1.50 5.74 -23.67
N LEU A 19 1.74 4.53 -23.18
CA LEU A 19 0.72 3.75 -22.46
C LEU A 19 0.27 4.43 -21.16
N GLU A 20 1.21 4.99 -20.39
CA GLU A 20 0.87 5.76 -19.19
C GLU A 20 0.08 7.02 -19.54
N THR A 21 0.42 7.70 -20.65
CA THR A 21 -0.33 8.87 -21.12
C THR A 21 -1.76 8.51 -21.51
N LEU A 22 -1.94 7.41 -22.27
CA LEU A 22 -3.27 6.91 -22.64
C LEU A 22 -4.09 6.52 -21.40
N LEU A 23 -3.45 5.89 -20.41
CA LEU A 23 -4.09 5.53 -19.15
C LEU A 23 -4.52 6.77 -18.36
N ALA A 24 -3.66 7.79 -18.28
CA ALA A 24 -3.92 9.04 -17.57
C ALA A 24 -5.08 9.84 -18.20
N ASN A 25 -5.17 9.85 -19.53
CA ASN A 25 -6.23 10.53 -20.26
C ASN A 25 -7.53 9.70 -20.39
N ASP A 26 -7.55 8.48 -19.85
CA ASP A 26 -8.64 7.50 -20.04
C ASP A 26 -8.96 7.20 -21.53
N GLU A 27 -7.96 7.31 -22.41
CA GLU A 27 -8.06 6.98 -23.83
C GLU A 27 -7.90 5.47 -24.07
N ASP A 28 -8.62 4.91 -25.05
CA ASP A 28 -8.61 3.46 -25.30
C ASP A 28 -7.21 2.92 -25.63
N ILE A 29 -6.70 2.05 -24.74
CA ILE A 29 -5.38 1.44 -24.89
C ILE A 29 -5.47 0.31 -25.93
N THR A 30 -5.02 0.60 -27.15
CA THR A 30 -4.95 -0.38 -28.24
C THR A 30 -3.61 -0.32 -28.97
N ALA A 31 -3.19 -1.42 -29.60
CA ALA A 31 -1.96 -1.44 -30.40
C ALA A 31 -1.96 -0.38 -31.51
N ARG A 32 -3.13 -0.07 -32.08
CA ARG A 32 -3.28 1.01 -33.09
C ARG A 32 -3.11 2.39 -32.47
N ALA A 33 -3.68 2.64 -31.29
CA ALA A 33 -3.52 3.90 -30.58
C ALA A 33 -2.05 4.17 -30.25
N VAL A 34 -1.35 3.16 -29.73
CA VAL A 34 0.09 3.24 -29.45
C VAL A 34 0.88 3.51 -30.73
N ALA A 35 0.65 2.73 -31.80
CA ALA A 35 1.40 2.88 -33.06
C ALA A 35 1.20 4.25 -33.74
N ARG A 36 0.04 4.88 -33.54
CA ARG A 36 -0.24 6.24 -34.03
C ARG A 36 0.61 7.30 -33.32
N LEU A 37 0.84 7.13 -32.01
CA LEU A 37 1.58 8.06 -31.17
C LEU A 37 3.09 7.78 -31.16
N HIS A 38 3.50 6.54 -31.45
CA HIS A 38 4.89 6.14 -31.36
C HIS A 38 5.73 6.74 -32.51
N PRO A 39 6.93 7.29 -32.26
CA PRO A 39 7.76 7.91 -33.30
C PRO A 39 8.33 6.89 -34.30
N SER A 40 8.81 5.73 -33.83
CA SER A 40 9.42 4.66 -34.63
C SER A 40 8.49 3.47 -34.94
N ILE A 41 7.75 2.95 -33.94
CA ILE A 41 6.83 1.81 -34.11
C ILE A 41 5.50 2.26 -34.75
N LYS A 42 5.46 2.37 -36.07
CA LYS A 42 4.27 2.82 -36.81
C LYS A 42 3.20 1.76 -37.09
N ALA A 43 3.51 0.48 -36.89
CA ALA A 43 2.62 -0.62 -37.20
C ALA A 43 2.15 -1.33 -35.93
N ALA A 44 0.84 -1.53 -35.78
CA ALA A 44 0.27 -2.30 -34.68
C ALA A 44 0.80 -3.75 -34.62
N SER A 45 1.11 -4.34 -35.77
CA SER A 45 1.70 -5.68 -35.86
C SER A 45 3.08 -5.77 -35.18
N SER A 46 3.86 -4.69 -35.18
CA SER A 46 5.17 -4.64 -34.50
C SER A 46 5.06 -4.64 -32.98
N ILE A 47 3.87 -4.32 -32.45
CA ILE A 47 3.55 -4.38 -31.03
C ILE A 47 3.01 -5.78 -30.69
N THR A 48 2.05 -6.28 -31.47
CA THR A 48 1.38 -7.56 -31.17
C THR A 48 2.23 -8.79 -31.47
N ARG A 49 3.21 -8.70 -32.39
CA ARG A 49 4.13 -9.81 -32.69
C ARG A 49 5.30 -9.94 -31.72
N SER A 50 5.64 -8.88 -31.00
CA SER A 50 6.68 -8.93 -29.97
C SER A 50 6.05 -9.35 -28.64
N GLU A 51 6.56 -10.43 -28.05
CA GLU A 51 6.01 -10.98 -26.80
C GLU A 51 6.09 -9.97 -25.65
N SER A 52 7.21 -9.25 -25.53
CA SER A 52 7.41 -8.25 -24.48
C SER A 52 6.41 -7.09 -24.59
N ARG A 53 6.25 -6.54 -25.80
CA ARG A 53 5.36 -5.40 -26.07
C ARG A 53 3.89 -5.79 -25.97
N SER A 54 3.54 -6.98 -26.46
CA SER A 54 2.19 -7.52 -26.35
C SER A 54 1.79 -7.72 -24.89
N ARG A 55 2.69 -8.26 -24.06
CA ARG A 55 2.47 -8.39 -22.61
C ARG A 55 2.28 -7.03 -21.94
N LEU A 56 3.16 -6.07 -22.22
CA LEU A 56 3.06 -4.71 -21.68
C LEU A 56 1.74 -4.02 -22.07
N LEU A 57 1.29 -4.20 -23.31
CA LEU A 57 -0.01 -3.68 -23.77
C LEU A 57 -1.17 -4.33 -22.98
N ALA A 58 -1.15 -5.66 -22.83
CA ALA A 58 -2.19 -6.39 -22.11
C ALA A 58 -2.28 -6.00 -20.63
N GLU A 59 -1.15 -5.83 -19.95
CA GLU A 59 -1.10 -5.35 -18.56
C GLU A 59 -1.76 -3.97 -18.41
N ASN A 60 -1.49 -3.05 -19.33
CA ASN A 60 -2.07 -1.71 -19.29
C ASN A 60 -3.56 -1.70 -19.66
N GLN A 61 -4.00 -2.54 -20.59
CA GLN A 61 -5.42 -2.76 -20.88
C GLN A 61 -6.16 -3.30 -19.65
N GLN A 62 -5.55 -4.24 -18.93
CA GLN A 62 -6.10 -4.76 -17.68
C GLN A 62 -6.24 -3.66 -16.64
N ARG A 63 -5.19 -2.85 -16.41
CA ARG A 63 -5.22 -1.68 -15.51
C ARG A 63 -6.33 -0.70 -15.88
N GLN A 64 -6.49 -0.38 -17.16
CA GLN A 64 -7.57 0.49 -17.64
C GLN A 64 -8.95 -0.11 -17.34
N SER A 65 -9.13 -1.41 -17.57
CA SER A 65 -10.39 -2.10 -17.30
C SER A 65 -10.75 -2.06 -15.81
N GLU A 66 -9.77 -2.24 -14.93
CA GLU A 66 -9.94 -2.18 -13.48
C GLU A 66 -10.28 -0.76 -13.01
N TYR A 67 -9.55 0.23 -13.54
CA TYR A 67 -9.82 1.64 -13.28
C TYR A 67 -11.25 2.02 -13.69
N ARG A 68 -11.66 1.67 -14.91
CA ARG A 68 -13.02 1.95 -15.42
C ARG A 68 -14.09 1.19 -14.62
N ARG A 69 -13.83 -0.07 -14.21
CA ARG A 69 -14.72 -0.82 -13.30
C ARG A 69 -14.88 -0.13 -11.96
N TRP A 70 -13.77 0.33 -11.36
CA TRP A 70 -13.82 1.04 -10.09
C TRP A 70 -14.55 2.38 -10.22
N ARG A 71 -14.21 3.19 -11.21
CA ARG A 71 -14.90 4.45 -11.53
C ARG A 71 -16.39 4.24 -11.78
N GLY A 72 -16.78 3.19 -12.50
CA GLY A 72 -18.18 2.84 -12.75
C GLY A 72 -18.93 2.39 -11.49
N ARG A 73 -18.26 1.77 -10.52
CA ARG A 73 -18.83 1.47 -9.20
C ARG A 73 -18.97 2.73 -8.35
N VAL A 74 -17.97 3.60 -8.37
CA VAL A 74 -17.98 4.88 -7.65
C VAL A 74 -19.06 5.79 -8.20
N ALA A 75 -19.25 5.91 -9.51
CA ALA A 75 -20.30 6.73 -10.11
C ALA A 75 -21.74 6.25 -9.81
N LYS A 76 -21.91 4.97 -9.43
CA LYS A 76 -23.22 4.40 -9.03
C LYS A 76 -23.58 4.71 -7.57
N ARG A 77 -22.60 5.05 -6.73
CA ARG A 77 -22.83 5.74 -5.46
C ARG A 77 -22.70 7.24 -5.75
N SER A 78 -23.48 8.13 -5.16
CA SER A 78 -23.17 9.54 -5.42
C SER A 78 -21.76 9.83 -4.88
N GLY A 79 -20.95 10.63 -5.58
CA GLY A 79 -19.61 10.99 -5.08
C GLY A 79 -19.68 11.61 -3.69
N ALA A 80 -20.80 12.28 -3.38
CA ALA A 80 -21.15 12.78 -2.06
C ALA A 80 -21.32 11.67 -1.02
N ASP A 81 -22.00 10.55 -1.33
CA ASP A 81 -22.16 9.42 -0.40
C ASP A 81 -20.82 8.75 -0.07
N THR A 82 -19.91 8.69 -1.05
CA THR A 82 -18.58 8.10 -0.84
C THR A 82 -17.71 9.01 0.03
N ALA A 83 -17.75 10.32 -0.21
CA ALA A 83 -17.04 11.30 0.61
C ALA A 83 -17.59 11.35 2.04
N ALA A 84 -18.91 11.30 2.21
CA ALA A 84 -19.55 11.23 3.52
C ALA A 84 -19.18 9.94 4.27
N SER A 85 -19.26 8.79 3.60
CA SER A 85 -18.89 7.51 4.21
C SER A 85 -17.39 7.44 4.57
N LEU A 86 -16.52 8.11 3.81
CA LEU A 86 -15.09 8.22 4.15
C LEU A 86 -14.90 9.10 5.38
N ALA A 87 -15.53 10.27 5.43
CA ALA A 87 -15.48 11.16 6.58
C ALA A 87 -15.98 10.47 7.87
N ASP A 88 -17.10 9.74 7.79
CA ASP A 88 -17.63 8.96 8.92
C ASP A 88 -16.64 7.91 9.42
N LYS A 89 -15.93 7.25 8.49
CA LYS A 89 -14.88 6.27 8.83
C LYS A 89 -13.68 6.94 9.48
N ASP A 90 -13.26 8.11 9.00
CA ASP A 90 -12.13 8.85 9.58
C ASP A 90 -12.46 9.32 11.00
N ILE A 91 -13.68 9.81 11.23
CA ILE A 91 -14.17 10.13 12.59
C ILE A 91 -14.10 8.89 13.48
N ARG A 92 -14.58 7.75 12.98
CA ARG A 92 -14.57 6.49 13.75
C ARG A 92 -13.15 6.02 14.06
N ILE A 93 -12.20 6.19 13.13
CA ILE A 93 -10.79 5.89 13.37
C ILE A 93 -10.24 6.77 14.49
N ALA A 94 -10.48 8.08 14.43
CA ALA A 94 -10.02 9.01 15.46
C ALA A 94 -10.58 8.66 16.86
N GLU A 95 -11.85 8.27 16.95
CA GLU A 95 -12.46 7.80 18.20
C GLU A 95 -11.80 6.54 18.75
N LEU A 96 -11.53 5.55 17.89
CA LEU A 96 -10.89 4.31 18.27
C LEU A 96 -9.45 4.54 18.73
N GLU A 97 -8.71 5.41 18.05
CA GLU A 97 -7.35 5.79 18.44
C GLU A 97 -7.32 6.48 19.80
N ALA A 98 -8.23 7.44 20.05
CA ALA A 98 -8.37 8.07 21.36
C ALA A 98 -8.70 7.06 22.47
N THR A 99 -9.55 6.08 22.16
CA THR A 99 -9.91 5.00 23.11
C THR A 99 -8.71 4.12 23.43
N VAL A 100 -7.92 3.73 22.42
CA VAL A 100 -6.69 2.95 22.62
C VAL A 100 -5.68 3.72 23.45
N GLN A 101 -5.49 5.02 23.20
CA GLN A 101 -4.60 5.86 24.00
C GLN A 101 -5.03 5.91 25.47
N LEU A 102 -6.32 6.15 25.73
CA LEU A 102 -6.88 6.16 27.08
C LEU A 102 -6.67 4.82 27.80
N LEU A 103 -6.96 3.71 27.12
CA LEU A 103 -6.80 2.37 27.68
C LEU A 103 -5.33 2.04 27.97
N THR A 104 -4.43 2.44 27.07
CA THR A 104 -2.98 2.28 27.24
C THR A 104 -2.48 3.06 28.45
N ALA A 105 -2.90 4.31 28.59
CA ALA A 105 -2.56 5.14 29.75
C ALA A 105 -3.07 4.53 31.06
N SER A 106 -4.31 4.03 31.07
CA SER A 106 -4.90 3.32 32.20
C SER A 106 -4.11 2.06 32.57
N HIS A 107 -3.80 1.20 31.60
CA HIS A 107 -3.02 -0.01 31.83
C HIS A 107 -1.61 0.29 32.35
N LEU A 108 -0.95 1.32 31.81
CA LEU A 108 0.36 1.75 32.29
C LEU A 108 0.31 2.25 33.73
N ALA A 109 -0.71 3.04 34.08
CA ALA A 109 -0.93 3.50 35.45
C ALA A 109 -1.17 2.32 36.41
N MET A 110 -1.98 1.34 35.98
CA MET A 110 -2.26 0.14 36.75
C MET A 110 -1.01 -0.72 36.97
N LEU A 111 -0.21 -0.93 35.91
CA LEU A 111 1.08 -1.63 36.00
C LEU A 111 1.99 -0.93 37.01
N ARG A 112 2.16 0.40 36.90
CA ARG A 112 2.97 1.19 37.85
C ARG A 112 2.49 0.99 39.28
N ALA A 113 1.19 1.10 39.54
CA ALA A 113 0.62 0.89 40.88
C ALA A 113 0.88 -0.52 41.43
N VAL A 114 0.74 -1.57 40.60
CA VAL A 114 1.06 -2.96 40.99
C VAL A 114 2.55 -3.13 41.33
N GLY A 115 3.42 -2.32 40.71
CA GLY A 115 4.87 -2.37 40.91
C GLY A 115 5.30 -1.70 42.18
N GLU A 116 4.76 -0.52 42.43
CA GLU A 116 4.95 0.22 43.67
C GLU A 116 4.47 -0.59 44.89
N LEU A 117 3.35 -1.31 44.77
CA LEU A 117 2.78 -2.10 45.88
C LEU A 117 3.42 -3.49 46.08
N GLY A 118 3.86 -4.15 45.00
CA GLY A 118 4.18 -5.58 45.02
C GLY A 118 5.58 -5.96 44.54
N GLY A 119 6.35 -5.00 44.03
CA GLY A 119 7.67 -5.23 43.44
C GLY A 119 7.65 -6.14 42.21
N PHE A 120 8.84 -6.56 41.78
CA PHE A 120 9.04 -7.33 40.54
C PHE A 120 8.31 -8.67 40.52
N SER A 121 8.15 -9.35 41.66
CA SER A 121 7.52 -10.68 41.71
C SER A 121 6.02 -10.64 41.34
N LYS A 122 5.30 -9.58 41.72
CA LYS A 122 3.89 -9.39 41.37
C LYS A 122 3.73 -8.95 39.93
N TRP A 123 4.65 -8.12 39.42
CA TRP A 123 4.73 -7.76 37.99
C TRP A 123 4.89 -8.97 37.10
N ALA A 124 5.86 -9.84 37.40
CA ALA A 124 6.13 -11.04 36.62
C ALA A 124 4.90 -11.94 36.53
N ARG A 125 4.20 -12.15 37.65
CA ARG A 125 2.98 -12.97 37.70
C ARG A 125 1.80 -12.35 36.95
N PHE A 126 1.64 -11.03 36.98
CA PHE A 126 0.61 -10.34 36.20
C PHE A 126 0.88 -10.47 34.69
N TYR A 127 2.14 -10.28 34.28
CA TYR A 127 2.54 -10.31 32.88
C TYR A 127 2.43 -11.70 32.24
N GLU A 128 2.56 -12.79 33.02
CA GLU A 128 2.38 -14.16 32.50
C GLU A 128 1.01 -14.37 31.83
N GLN A 129 -0.04 -13.73 32.35
CA GLN A 129 -1.41 -13.86 31.82
C GLN A 129 -1.60 -13.18 30.46
N TYR A 130 -0.69 -12.30 30.06
CA TYR A 130 -0.77 -11.53 28.82
C TYR A 130 0.29 -11.94 27.78
N ARG A 131 0.93 -13.10 27.98
CA ARG A 131 1.96 -13.63 27.06
C ARG A 131 1.45 -13.73 25.62
N GLU A 132 0.23 -14.22 25.41
CA GLU A 132 -0.36 -14.35 24.07
C GLU A 132 -0.57 -12.99 23.38
N ALA A 133 -0.92 -11.95 24.14
CA ALA A 133 -1.06 -10.60 23.60
C ALA A 133 0.29 -10.01 23.18
N ARG A 134 1.36 -10.29 23.93
CA ARG A 134 2.73 -9.93 23.55
C ARG A 134 3.14 -10.65 22.28
N ASP A 135 2.88 -11.95 22.17
CA ASP A 135 3.28 -12.74 21.00
C ASP A 135 2.59 -12.22 19.72
N LYS A 136 1.31 -11.86 19.81
CA LYS A 136 0.59 -11.16 18.72
C LYS A 136 1.21 -9.81 18.35
N LEU A 137 1.67 -9.03 19.33
CA LEU A 137 2.36 -7.76 19.06
C LEU A 137 3.71 -7.98 18.35
N ILE A 138 4.41 -9.09 18.65
CA ILE A 138 5.65 -9.47 17.97
C ILE A 138 5.35 -9.85 16.51
N GLU A 139 4.32 -10.66 16.27
CA GLU A 139 3.90 -11.03 14.92
C GLU A 139 3.52 -9.82 14.06
N LEU A 140 2.90 -8.82 14.66
CA LEU A 140 2.53 -7.56 14.01
C LEU A 140 3.71 -6.58 13.85
N GLY A 141 4.91 -6.91 14.33
CA GLY A 141 6.07 -6.02 14.30
C GLY A 141 5.91 -4.76 15.16
N ALA A 142 5.00 -4.79 16.14
CA ALA A 142 4.58 -3.64 16.94
C ALA A 142 5.29 -3.54 18.30
N VAL A 143 6.31 -4.37 18.56
CA VAL A 143 7.11 -4.30 19.78
C VAL A 143 8.28 -3.33 19.60
N PRO A 144 8.44 -2.32 20.48
CA PRO A 144 9.57 -1.39 20.41
C PRO A 144 10.90 -2.14 20.59
N SER A 145 11.85 -1.93 19.67
CA SER A 145 13.23 -2.37 19.86
C SER A 145 13.96 -1.31 20.67
N ALA A 146 14.22 -1.60 21.94
CA ALA A 146 15.02 -0.74 22.81
C ALA A 146 16.26 -1.50 23.29
N THR A 147 17.43 -0.90 23.12
CA THR A 147 18.68 -1.37 23.72
C THR A 147 18.63 -1.07 25.22
N VAL A 148 18.49 -2.13 26.02
CA VAL A 148 18.51 -2.01 27.48
C VAL A 148 19.98 -2.02 27.94
N SER A 149 20.50 -0.87 28.35
CA SER A 149 21.80 -0.82 29.03
C SER A 149 21.64 -1.16 30.51
N PRO A 150 22.47 -2.05 31.08
CA PRO A 150 22.49 -2.27 32.52
C PRO A 150 22.84 -0.97 33.25
N LEU A 151 22.13 -0.68 34.33
CA LEU A 151 22.55 0.35 35.29
C LEU A 151 23.81 -0.17 35.99
N GLU A 152 24.92 0.56 35.87
CA GLU A 152 26.14 0.25 36.63
C GLU A 152 25.84 0.36 38.13
N PRO A 153 26.22 -0.64 38.94
CA PRO A 153 26.09 -0.56 40.39
C PRO A 153 27.05 0.52 40.92
N GLN A 154 26.52 1.46 41.71
CA GLN A 154 27.35 2.31 42.58
C GLN A 154 27.76 1.55 43.84
#